data_AF-A0A350I157-F1
#
_entry.id   AF-A0A350I157-F1
#
_cell.length_a   1.000
_cell.length_b   1.000
_cell.length_c   1.000
_cell.angle_alpha   90.00
_cell.angle_beta   90.00
_cell.angle_gamma   90.00
#
_symmetry.space_group_name_H-M   'P 1'
#
loop_
_entity.id
_entity.type
_entity.pdbx_description
1 polymer ?
#
loop_
_entity_poly.entity_id
_entity_poly.type
_entity_poly.pdbx_seq_one_letter_code
_entity_poly.pdbx_strand_id
1 'polypeptide(L)'
;VCGGASTRDFLLPLLTEETTKALQALPVWIFHGGKDNVVKMEESKRLSEYFKNRLKSDIQLTIYPEAGHDSWTKTYNNPKLYEWFLSHSR
;
A
#
# COMPACT_ATOMS: atom_id res chain seq x y z
N VAL A 1 -6.44 -7.48 4.56
CA VAL A 1 -5.01 -7.59 4.92
C VAL A 1 -4.39 -8.94 4.53
N CYS A 2 -5.19 -10.01 4.39
CA CYS A 2 -4.67 -11.33 4.00
C CYS A 2 -5.00 -11.68 2.53
N GLY A 3 -4.44 -10.91 1.57
CA GLY A 3 -4.63 -11.15 0.14
C GLY A 3 -3.47 -10.58 -0.66
N GLY A 4 -2.60 -11.47 -1.15
CA GLY A 4 -1.48 -11.10 -2.02
C GLY A 4 -1.97 -10.45 -3.32
N ALA A 5 -1.16 -9.56 -3.90
CA ALA A 5 -1.54 -8.73 -5.04
C ALA A 5 -1.41 -9.44 -6.39
N SER A 6 -1.08 -10.73 -6.41
CA SER A 6 -0.66 -11.48 -7.61
C SER A 6 -1.64 -11.46 -8.79
N THR A 7 -2.96 -11.38 -8.56
CA THR A 7 -3.95 -11.29 -9.65
C THR A 7 -4.14 -9.86 -10.19
N ARG A 8 -3.77 -8.84 -9.40
CA ARG A 8 -3.97 -7.43 -9.77
C ARG A 8 -2.95 -6.96 -10.81
N ASP A 9 -1.81 -7.62 -10.89
CA ASP A 9 -0.76 -7.32 -11.88
C ASP A 9 -1.21 -7.44 -13.33
N PHE A 10 -2.20 -8.30 -13.61
CA PHE A 10 -2.79 -8.43 -14.93
C PHE A 10 -3.87 -7.37 -15.19
N LEU A 11 -4.54 -6.89 -14.15
CA LEU A 11 -5.65 -5.95 -14.24
C LEU A 11 -5.18 -4.48 -14.22
N LEU A 12 -4.11 -4.18 -13.49
CA LEU A 12 -3.56 -2.83 -13.35
C LEU A 12 -3.09 -2.19 -14.69
N PRO A 13 -2.59 -2.93 -15.69
CA PRO A 13 -2.32 -2.39 -17.02
C PRO A 13 -3.58 -2.11 -17.85
N LEU A 14 -4.73 -2.68 -17.46
CA LEU A 14 -6.01 -2.56 -18.17
C LEU A 14 -6.93 -1.51 -17.55
N LEU A 15 -6.41 -0.67 -16.65
CA LEU A 15 -7.21 0.38 -16.01
C LEU A 15 -7.67 1.41 -17.03
N THR A 16 -8.91 1.87 -16.87
CA THR A 16 -9.44 3.00 -17.62
C THR A 16 -8.74 4.30 -17.20
N GLU A 17 -8.82 5.33 -18.05
CA GLU A 17 -8.31 6.66 -17.71
C GLU A 17 -8.98 7.23 -16.45
N GLU A 18 -10.29 7.03 -16.32
CA GLU A 18 -11.05 7.43 -15.13
C GLU A 18 -10.53 6.76 -13.86
N THR A 19 -10.33 5.43 -13.90
CA THR A 19 -9.80 4.69 -12.75
C THR A 19 -8.38 5.12 -12.42
N THR A 20 -7.57 5.38 -13.45
CA THR A 20 -6.20 5.88 -13.29
C THR A 20 -6.19 7.22 -12.55
N LYS A 21 -7.01 8.19 -12.97
CA LYS A 21 -7.14 9.49 -12.30
C LYS A 21 -7.64 9.34 -10.87
N ALA A 22 -8.61 8.47 -10.63
CA ALA A 22 -9.14 8.22 -9.28
C ALA A 22 -8.07 7.65 -8.34
N LEU A 23 -7.24 6.71 -8.81
CA LEU A 23 -6.12 6.17 -8.03
C LEU A 23 -5.01 7.19 -7.84
N GLN A 24 -4.76 8.06 -8.83
CA GLN A 24 -3.77 9.12 -8.72
C GLN A 24 -4.10 10.14 -7.62
N ALA A 25 -5.38 10.45 -7.46
CA ALA A 25 -5.88 11.37 -6.45
C ALA A 25 -6.04 10.73 -5.06
N LEU A 26 -5.89 9.41 -4.93
CA LEU A 26 -6.06 8.71 -3.67
C LEU A 26 -4.75 8.71 -2.87
N PRO A 27 -4.72 9.28 -1.66
CA PRO A 27 -3.59 9.12 -0.75
C PRO A 27 -3.49 7.65 -0.33
N VAL A 28 -2.30 7.05 -0.48
CA VAL A 28 -2.07 5.65 -0.12
C VAL A 28 -0.83 5.52 0.77
N TRP A 29 -1.00 4.83 1.90
CA TRP A 29 0.08 4.42 2.81
C TRP A 29 0.04 2.91 3.02
N ILE A 30 1.08 2.23 2.56
CA ILE A 30 1.25 0.78 2.62
C ILE A 30 2.06 0.41 3.86
N PHE A 31 1.66 -0.64 4.56
CA PHE A 31 2.36 -1.20 5.72
C PHE A 31 2.62 -2.70 5.50
N HIS A 32 3.81 -3.17 5.86
CA HIS A 32 4.17 -4.59 5.73
C HIS A 32 5.10 -5.06 6.87
N GLY A 33 5.00 -6.35 7.22
CA GLY A 33 5.91 -6.99 8.17
C GLY A 33 7.17 -7.52 7.48
N GLY A 34 8.36 -7.17 7.96
CA GLY A 34 9.63 -7.63 7.38
C GLY A 34 9.87 -9.13 7.52
N LYS A 35 9.21 -9.77 8.50
CA LYS A 35 9.24 -11.22 8.75
C LYS A 35 7.92 -11.90 8.36
N ASP A 36 7.08 -11.25 7.55
CA ASP A 36 5.85 -11.87 7.06
C ASP A 36 6.17 -13.08 6.18
N ASN A 37 5.73 -14.25 6.63
CA ASN A 37 5.89 -15.54 5.94
C ASN A 37 4.60 -16.01 5.24
N VAL A 38 3.51 -15.24 5.32
CA VAL A 38 2.22 -15.51 4.68
C VAL A 38 2.10 -14.70 3.39
N VAL A 39 2.40 -13.41 3.44
CA VAL A 39 2.42 -12.53 2.26
C VAL A 39 3.82 -11.96 2.06
N LYS A 40 4.41 -12.31 0.92
CA LYS A 40 5.76 -11.85 0.53
C LYS A 40 5.83 -10.32 0.50
N MET A 41 6.87 -9.74 1.09
CA MET A 41 7.10 -8.30 1.13
C MET A 41 7.23 -7.69 -0.28
N GLU A 42 7.67 -8.49 -1.26
CA GLU A 42 7.76 -8.12 -2.67
C GLU A 42 6.43 -7.59 -3.22
N GLU A 43 5.29 -8.09 -2.71
CA GLU A 43 3.96 -7.61 -3.14
C GLU A 43 3.77 -6.12 -2.79
N SER A 44 4.13 -5.72 -1.58
CA SER A 44 4.04 -4.33 -1.14
C SER A 44 5.06 -3.42 -1.83
N LYS A 45 6.28 -3.92 -2.08
CA LYS A 45 7.30 -3.19 -2.85
C LYS A 45 6.85 -2.96 -4.29
N ARG A 46 6.34 -3.99 -4.95
CA ARG A 46 5.85 -3.92 -6.32
C ARG A 46 4.68 -2.96 -6.46
N LEU A 47 3.73 -3.01 -5.53
CA LEU A 47 2.63 -2.04 -5.51
C LEU A 47 3.17 -0.63 -5.33
N SER A 48 4.17 -0.45 -4.45
CA SER A 48 4.78 0.86 -4.25
C SER A 48 5.44 1.40 -5.53
N GLU A 49 6.18 0.55 -6.22
CA GLU A 49 6.81 0.88 -7.50
C GLU A 49 5.79 1.16 -8.60
N TYR A 50 4.68 0.41 -8.67
CA TYR A 50 3.63 0.64 -9.65
C TYR A 50 3.02 2.05 -9.47
N PHE A 51 2.61 2.41 -8.25
CA PHE A 51 2.05 3.73 -7.97
C PHE A 51 3.05 4.86 -8.30
N LYS A 52 4.32 4.72 -7.88
CA LYS A 52 5.36 5.72 -8.16
C LYS A 52 5.68 5.85 -9.64
N ASN A 53 5.86 4.72 -10.33
CA ASN A 53 6.40 4.72 -11.70
C ASN A 53 5.32 4.88 -12.76
N ARG A 54 4.14 4.26 -12.57
CA ARG A 54 3.05 4.24 -13.55
C ARG A 54 2.02 5.32 -13.26
N LEU A 55 1.57 5.43 -12.01
CA LEU A 55 0.57 6.42 -11.63
C LEU A 55 1.20 7.79 -11.32
N LYS A 56 2.51 7.88 -11.10
CA LYS A 56 3.19 9.12 -10.68
C LYS A 56 2.59 9.69 -9.38
N SER A 57 2.10 8.81 -8.53
CA SER A 57 1.52 9.15 -7.23
C SER A 57 2.56 9.07 -6.14
N ASP A 58 2.58 10.06 -5.25
CA ASP A 58 3.39 9.99 -4.04
C ASP A 58 2.66 9.13 -3.00
N ILE A 59 3.31 8.04 -2.62
CA ILE A 59 2.74 7.05 -1.71
C ILE A 59 3.79 6.63 -0.69
N GLN A 60 3.31 6.28 0.49
CA GLN A 60 4.17 5.88 1.60
C GLN A 60 4.22 4.36 1.72
N LEU A 61 5.40 3.83 2.03
CA LEU A 61 5.58 2.42 2.37
C LEU A 61 6.36 2.34 3.68
N THR A 62 5.78 1.70 4.69
CA THR A 62 6.44 1.43 5.97
C THR A 62 6.61 -0.07 6.14
N ILE A 63 7.86 -0.49 6.30
CA ILE A 63 8.22 -1.87 6.63
C ILE A 63 8.55 -1.91 8.12
N TYR A 64 7.91 -2.81 8.86
CA TYR A 64 8.27 -3.10 10.24
C TYR A 64 9.22 -4.31 10.27
N PRO A 65 10.54 -4.12 10.48
CA PRO A 65 11.52 -5.19 10.24
C PRO A 65 11.24 -6.47 11.04
N GLU A 66 10.76 -6.32 12.27
CA GLU A 66 10.53 -7.41 13.20
C GLU A 66 9.11 -7.99 13.18
N ALA A 67 8.16 -7.30 12.53
CA ALA A 67 6.77 -7.79 12.50
C ALA A 67 6.65 -8.95 11.52
N GLY A 68 5.94 -10.00 11.94
CA GLY A 68 5.48 -11.08 11.07
C GLY A 68 4.24 -10.66 10.27
N HIS A 69 3.34 -11.60 10.02
CA HIS A 69 2.12 -11.31 9.28
C HIS A 69 1.25 -10.21 9.91
N ASP A 70 1.17 -10.18 11.24
CA ASP A 70 0.50 -9.12 12.00
C ASP A 70 1.31 -7.82 12.03
N SER A 71 1.33 -7.13 10.90
CA SER A 71 1.84 -5.76 10.77
C SER A 71 0.79 -4.71 11.15
N TRP A 72 -0.49 -5.10 11.23
CA TRP A 72 -1.59 -4.18 11.49
C TRP A 72 -1.69 -3.80 12.95
N THR A 73 -1.38 -4.68 13.91
CA THR A 73 -1.35 -4.31 15.34
C THR A 73 -0.41 -3.13 15.58
N LYS A 74 0.80 -3.18 15.03
CA LYS A 74 1.76 -2.07 15.13
C LYS A 74 1.29 -0.82 14.38
N THR A 75 0.63 -1.00 13.24
CA THR A 75 0.08 0.10 12.42
C THR A 75 -1.03 0.84 13.14
N TYR A 76 -2.01 0.13 13.71
CA TYR A 76 -3.10 0.75 14.46
C TYR A 76 -2.62 1.35 15.79
N ASN A 77 -1.54 0.83 16.38
CA ASN A 77 -0.91 1.47 17.54
C ASN A 77 -0.05 2.70 17.19
N ASN A 78 0.02 3.14 15.94
CA ASN A 78 0.78 4.32 15.52
C ASN A 78 -0.11 5.57 15.47
N PRO A 79 0.03 6.55 16.39
CA PRO A 79 -0.76 7.78 16.38
C PRO A 79 -0.71 8.55 15.06
N LYS A 80 0.44 8.50 14.36
CA LYS A 80 0.63 9.17 13.06
C LYS A 80 -0.29 8.66 11.98
N LEU A 81 -0.77 7.42 12.09
CA LEU A 81 -1.76 6.88 11.15
C LEU A 81 -3.06 7.69 11.23
N TYR A 82 -3.51 8.00 12.44
CA TYR A 82 -4.74 8.75 12.67
C TYR A 82 -4.58 10.23 12.31
N GLU A 83 -3.44 10.84 12.65
CA GLU A 83 -3.08 12.18 12.18
C GLU A 83 -3.12 12.26 10.65
N TRP A 84 -2.54 11.24 9.98
CA TRP A 84 -2.57 11.13 8.53
C TRP A 84 -3.99 10.92 7.99
N PHE A 85 -4.83 10.08 8.60
CA PHE A 85 -6.22 9.97 8.16
C PHE A 85 -6.97 11.30 8.25
N LEU A 86 -6.81 12.03 9.35
CA LEU A 86 -7.47 13.31 9.59
C LEU A 86 -6.93 14.45 8.73
N SER A 87 -5.74 14.32 8.15
CA SER A 87 -5.19 15.33 7.24
C SER A 87 -5.77 15.28 5.83
N HIS A 88 -6.55 14.25 5.48
CA HIS A 88 -7.11 14.09 4.14
C HIS A 88 -8.62 14.34 4.14
N SER A 89 -9.09 15.14 3.19
CA SER A 89 -10.50 15.40 2.90
C SER A 89 -10.75 15.33 1.39
N ARG A 90 -12.01 15.13 0.99
CA ARG A 90 -12.44 15.23 -0.42
C ARG A 90 -13.21 16.50 -0.66
#